data_AF-A0A968RKC0-F1
#
_entry.id   AF-A0A968RKC0-F1
#
_cell.length_a   1.000
_cell.length_b   1.000
_cell.length_c   1.000
_cell.angle_alpha   90.00
_cell.angle_beta   90.00
_cell.angle_gamma   90.00
#
_symmetry.space_group_name_H-M   'P 1'
#
loop_
_entity.id
_entity.type
_entity.pdbx_description
1 polymer ?
#
loop_
_entity_poly.entity_id
_entity_poly.type
_entity_poly.pdbx_seq_one_letter_code
_entity_poly.pdbx_strand_id
1 'polypeptide(L)'
;MTTIQQINHLSWRAGFGFHPSAWEKVQSRSLEDAVKYLFRGQKNTVTLLTNQTSTRQSAIHDSSEEDQNEARMLEKQSVMQQNAQWIARMADPSEDTFLERMTLFWHGHFACRITLGDLATAQLNTFRQHALGNFKDLVLAVAKDVAMIRYLNNQQNKKRSPNENFARELMELFTIGRENYSEQDIKEAARAFTGWSSNLEGKFVFRPYEHDYGSKTFMGKKGDFDGGDIIDIILAREETALFLVTKIYRYFVNETIDEMMVKTLAKQFYQSNYNIAQLMRTIFESDWFYAPKNIGTKIKSPVELIAGVMRTLEVEFSSPFPLIRIQKTLGQTLFDPPNVAGWKGGNAWIDNATLMIRLNLANGFIALSEKRNTKQEDQETQELMDEAQASKIARLGNVKLNFQPLLQTLENQDKDTIFETLSHFLLQPQLRWNKKTLSHTFQIPVMKTISRP
;
A
#
# COMPACT_ATOMS: atom_id res chain seq x y z
N MET A 1 -22.82 9.20 -16.26
CA MET A 1 -22.46 8.36 -15.10
C MET A 1 -23.28 8.88 -13.93
N THR A 2 -23.93 8.01 -13.15
CA THR A 2 -24.72 8.44 -11.97
C THR A 2 -23.79 8.86 -10.83
N THR A 3 -24.29 9.63 -9.86
CA THR A 3 -23.53 10.02 -8.66
C THR A 3 -22.97 8.80 -7.94
N ILE A 4 -23.77 7.74 -7.79
CA ILE A 4 -23.33 6.49 -7.14
C ILE A 4 -22.15 5.85 -7.89
N GLN A 5 -22.19 5.84 -9.22
CA GLN A 5 -21.06 5.35 -10.03
C GLN A 5 -19.80 6.21 -9.83
N GLN A 6 -19.94 7.53 -9.70
CA GLN A 6 -18.81 8.43 -9.40
C GLN A 6 -18.22 8.17 -8.01
N ILE A 7 -19.06 8.00 -6.99
CA ILE A 7 -18.57 7.68 -5.65
C ILE A 7 -17.94 6.27 -5.62
N ASN A 8 -18.47 5.29 -6.37
CA ASN A 8 -17.82 3.98 -6.52
C ASN A 8 -16.48 4.09 -7.25
N HIS A 9 -16.39 4.95 -8.26
CA HIS A 9 -15.12 5.23 -8.89
C HIS A 9 -14.10 5.77 -7.87
N LEU A 10 -14.51 6.81 -7.13
CA LEU A 10 -13.70 7.45 -6.10
C LEU A 10 -13.27 6.47 -5.01
N SER A 11 -14.16 5.61 -4.50
CA SER A 11 -13.84 4.68 -3.39
C SER A 11 -12.78 3.64 -3.75
N TRP A 12 -12.73 3.22 -5.02
CA TRP A 12 -11.66 2.35 -5.53
C TRP A 12 -10.36 3.10 -5.83
N ARG A 13 -10.43 4.36 -6.30
CA ARG A 13 -9.23 5.15 -6.57
C ARG A 13 -8.55 5.62 -5.28
N ALA A 14 -9.34 6.16 -4.36
CA ALA A 14 -8.93 6.72 -3.09
C ALA A 14 -9.00 5.72 -1.93
N GLY A 15 -9.14 4.42 -2.18
CA GLY A 15 -9.30 3.41 -1.13
C GLY A 15 -9.24 2.00 -1.69
N PHE A 16 -10.06 1.11 -1.13
CA PHE A 16 -10.12 -0.31 -1.49
C PHE A 16 -11.55 -0.74 -1.83
N GLY A 17 -12.35 0.20 -2.37
CA GLY A 17 -13.75 0.00 -2.70
C GLY A 17 -14.69 0.24 -1.51
N PHE A 18 -15.99 0.10 -1.77
CA PHE A 18 -17.00 0.25 -0.74
C PHE A 18 -17.07 -0.98 0.17
N HIS A 19 -17.28 -0.71 1.45
CA HIS A 19 -17.81 -1.71 2.35
C HIS A 19 -19.33 -1.83 2.13
N PRO A 20 -19.93 -3.04 2.14
CA PRO A 20 -21.38 -3.19 1.91
C PRO A 20 -22.24 -2.33 2.85
N SER A 21 -21.88 -2.22 4.13
CA SER A 21 -22.62 -1.38 5.10
C SER A 21 -22.63 0.13 4.80
N ALA A 22 -21.82 0.59 3.84
CA ALA A 22 -21.83 2.00 3.41
C ALA A 22 -22.89 2.29 2.34
N TRP A 23 -23.52 1.27 1.74
CA TRP A 23 -24.36 1.41 0.54
C TRP A 23 -25.51 2.41 0.71
N GLU A 24 -26.33 2.28 1.76
CA GLU A 24 -27.46 3.19 2.01
C GLU A 24 -27.03 4.65 2.18
N LYS A 25 -25.91 4.86 2.88
CA LYS A 25 -25.34 6.20 3.11
C LYS A 25 -24.80 6.82 1.82
N VAL A 26 -24.32 6.01 0.89
CA VAL A 26 -23.78 6.48 -0.40
C VAL A 26 -24.89 6.93 -1.34
N GLN A 27 -26.05 6.27 -1.32
CA GLN A 27 -27.19 6.61 -2.18
C GLN A 27 -27.72 8.03 -1.93
N SER A 28 -27.60 8.52 -0.69
CA SER A 28 -28.04 9.87 -0.29
C SER A 28 -26.94 10.92 -0.31
N ARG A 29 -25.69 10.56 -0.63
CA ARG A 29 -24.53 11.46 -0.54
C ARG A 29 -24.21 12.12 -1.88
N SER A 30 -23.86 13.41 -1.84
CA SER A 30 -23.33 14.11 -3.00
C SER A 30 -21.88 13.70 -3.29
N LEU A 31 -21.43 13.88 -4.54
CA LEU A 31 -20.03 13.63 -4.89
C LEU A 31 -19.08 14.55 -4.11
N GLU A 32 -19.45 15.81 -3.95
CA GLU A 32 -18.66 16.81 -3.23
C GLU A 32 -18.47 16.42 -1.75
N ASP A 33 -19.52 15.96 -1.07
CA ASP A 33 -19.42 15.49 0.31
C ASP A 33 -18.58 14.23 0.43
N ALA A 34 -18.65 13.35 -0.57
CA ALA A 34 -17.80 12.16 -0.62
C ALA A 34 -16.31 12.52 -0.76
N VAL A 35 -15.98 13.51 -1.60
CA VAL A 35 -14.60 14.00 -1.72
C VAL A 35 -14.16 14.70 -0.44
N LYS A 36 -14.97 15.60 0.14
CA LYS A 36 -14.68 16.26 1.43
C LYS A 36 -14.42 15.25 2.54
N TYR A 37 -15.19 14.16 2.58
CA TYR A 37 -15.04 13.08 3.57
C TYR A 37 -13.65 12.42 3.52
N LEU A 38 -13.02 12.29 2.36
CA LEU A 38 -11.67 11.73 2.25
C LEU A 38 -10.63 12.54 3.02
N PHE A 39 -10.86 13.84 3.20
CA PHE A 39 -9.90 14.76 3.83
C PHE A 39 -10.32 15.23 5.23
N ARG A 40 -11.35 14.61 5.83
CA ARG A 40 -11.81 14.94 7.20
C ARG A 40 -10.78 14.64 8.29
N GLY A 41 -9.85 13.71 8.00
CA GLY A 41 -8.89 13.14 8.95
C GLY A 41 -7.55 13.88 9.08
N GLN A 42 -7.34 15.02 8.40
CA GLN A 42 -6.07 15.77 8.49
C GLN A 42 -5.66 16.20 9.92
N LYS A 43 -6.54 16.05 10.93
CA LYS A 43 -6.31 16.53 12.30
C LYS A 43 -6.23 15.46 13.40
N ASN A 44 -6.61 14.21 13.16
CA ASN A 44 -6.67 13.21 14.24
C ASN A 44 -5.73 12.04 13.98
N THR A 45 -4.57 12.14 14.63
CA THR A 45 -3.80 11.03 15.21
C THR A 45 -3.71 9.79 14.33
N VAL A 46 -2.60 9.70 13.58
CA VAL A 46 -2.04 8.39 13.21
C VAL A 46 -1.99 7.60 14.52
N THR A 47 -2.86 6.60 14.68
CA THR A 47 -2.70 5.61 15.75
C THR A 47 -1.40 4.91 15.41
N LEU A 48 -0.29 5.44 15.97
CA LEU A 48 1.02 4.86 15.83
C LEU A 48 0.85 3.44 16.31
N LEU A 49 0.99 2.47 15.40
CA LEU A 49 1.12 1.08 15.81
C LEU A 49 2.27 1.08 16.82
N THR A 50 1.95 0.82 18.08
CA THR A 50 2.92 0.89 19.17
C THR A 50 4.04 -0.08 18.85
N ASN A 51 5.27 0.45 18.73
CA ASN A 51 6.48 -0.35 18.60
C ASN A 51 6.47 -1.39 19.72
N GLN A 52 6.29 -2.67 19.38
CA GLN A 52 6.63 -3.74 20.30
C GLN A 52 8.14 -3.83 20.27
N THR A 53 8.80 -3.00 21.07
CA THR A 53 10.26 -2.95 21.24
C THR A 53 10.83 -4.36 21.20
N SER A 54 11.46 -4.73 20.08
CA SER A 54 12.22 -5.96 20.04
C SER A 54 13.48 -5.75 20.89
N THR A 55 13.66 -6.64 21.86
CA THR A 55 14.87 -6.76 22.67
C THR A 55 16.05 -6.92 21.72
N ARG A 56 16.84 -5.86 21.58
CA ARG A 56 17.78 -5.71 20.47
C ARG A 56 18.88 -6.77 20.45
N GLN A 57 19.34 -6.98 19.21
CA GLN A 57 20.58 -7.58 18.70
C GLN A 57 21.87 -7.34 19.50
N SER A 58 21.89 -6.51 20.56
CA SER A 58 23.03 -6.39 21.46
C SER A 58 23.34 -7.69 22.23
N ALA A 59 22.40 -8.63 22.30
CA ALA A 59 22.62 -9.94 22.92
C ALA A 59 23.13 -11.02 21.93
N ILE A 60 23.19 -10.76 20.62
CA ILE A 60 23.37 -11.80 19.59
C ILE A 60 24.84 -11.94 19.14
N HIS A 61 25.68 -10.94 19.38
CA HIS A 61 27.09 -11.02 18.95
C HIS A 61 27.89 -12.08 19.74
N ASP A 62 27.45 -12.43 20.96
CA ASP A 62 28.05 -13.47 21.81
C ASP A 62 27.14 -14.70 22.01
N SER A 63 26.03 -14.80 21.26
CA SER A 63 25.07 -15.92 21.39
C SER A 63 25.40 -17.08 20.44
N SER A 64 24.89 -18.28 20.75
CA SER A 64 25.08 -19.46 19.90
C SER A 64 24.43 -19.28 18.52
N GLU A 65 24.89 -20.02 17.49
CA GLU A 65 24.27 -19.98 16.15
C GLU A 65 22.77 -20.30 16.17
N GLU A 66 22.33 -21.14 17.11
CA GLU A 66 20.93 -21.51 17.33
C GLU A 66 20.11 -20.28 17.78
N ASP A 67 20.59 -19.54 18.77
CA ASP A 67 19.96 -18.30 19.25
C ASP A 67 19.86 -17.25 18.12
N GLN A 68 20.91 -17.14 17.29
CA GLN A 68 20.90 -16.21 16.15
C GLN A 68 19.83 -16.59 15.12
N ASN A 69 19.66 -17.89 14.86
CA ASN A 69 18.67 -18.39 13.92
C ASN A 69 17.24 -18.22 14.46
N GLU A 70 17.03 -18.47 15.75
CA GLU A 70 15.74 -18.23 16.40
C GLU A 70 15.35 -16.75 16.34
N ALA A 71 16.27 -15.83 16.68
CA ALA A 71 16.02 -14.39 16.60
C ALA A 71 15.67 -13.93 15.17
N ARG A 72 16.36 -14.45 14.15
CA ARG A 72 16.03 -14.16 12.74
C ARG A 72 14.64 -14.66 12.36
N MET A 73 14.23 -15.81 12.87
CA MET A 73 12.90 -16.37 12.63
C MET A 73 11.81 -15.54 13.29
N LEU A 74 12.02 -15.07 14.52
CA LEU A 74 11.10 -14.17 15.23
C LEU A 74 10.92 -12.83 14.49
N GLU A 75 12.01 -12.22 14.03
CA GLU A 75 11.94 -10.97 13.26
C GLU A 75 11.19 -11.15 11.93
N LYS A 76 11.43 -12.27 11.23
CA LYS A 76 10.66 -12.62 10.03
C LYS A 76 9.17 -12.79 10.31
N GLN A 77 8.81 -13.43 11.42
CA GLN A 77 7.41 -13.55 11.85
C GLN A 77 6.81 -12.18 12.20
N SER A 78 7.57 -11.30 12.85
CA SER A 78 7.15 -9.93 13.17
C SER A 78 6.83 -9.12 11.91
N VAL A 79 7.69 -9.15 10.88
CA VAL A 79 7.42 -8.49 9.60
C VAL A 79 6.17 -9.07 8.91
N MET A 80 6.01 -10.40 8.94
CA MET A 80 4.81 -11.06 8.39
C MET A 80 3.53 -10.64 9.11
N GLN A 81 3.59 -10.51 10.44
CA GLN A 81 2.47 -10.05 11.26
C GLN A 81 2.08 -8.61 10.90
N GLN A 82 3.05 -7.71 10.76
CA GLN A 82 2.79 -6.32 10.41
C GLN A 82 2.23 -6.17 9.00
N ASN A 83 2.72 -6.98 8.06
CA ASN A 83 2.15 -7.04 6.71
C ASN A 83 0.67 -7.44 6.77
N ALA A 84 0.34 -8.52 7.47
CA ALA A 84 -1.03 -9.00 7.58
C ALA A 84 -1.95 -7.99 8.28
N GLN A 85 -1.49 -7.39 9.38
CA GLN A 85 -2.21 -6.33 10.10
C GLN A 85 -2.47 -5.11 9.21
N TRP A 86 -1.50 -4.71 8.39
CA TRP A 86 -1.68 -3.57 7.50
C TRP A 86 -2.75 -3.85 6.42
N ILE A 87 -2.77 -5.04 5.82
CA ILE A 87 -3.82 -5.42 4.88
C ILE A 87 -5.20 -5.49 5.57
N ALA A 88 -5.27 -6.03 6.78
CA ALA A 88 -6.52 -6.03 7.56
C ALA A 88 -7.03 -4.59 7.80
N ARG A 89 -6.13 -3.66 8.15
CA ARG A 89 -6.43 -2.23 8.30
C ARG A 89 -6.93 -1.59 7.01
N MET A 90 -6.40 -1.97 5.84
CA MET A 90 -6.91 -1.53 4.53
C MET A 90 -8.35 -2.03 4.27
N ALA A 91 -8.70 -3.19 4.80
CA ALA A 91 -10.01 -3.80 4.62
C ALA A 91 -11.05 -3.29 5.64
N ASP A 92 -10.63 -2.80 6.81
CA ASP A 92 -11.49 -2.35 7.89
C ASP A 92 -12.33 -1.10 7.51
N PRO A 93 -13.67 -1.12 7.64
CA PRO A 93 -14.52 0.03 7.34
C PRO A 93 -14.43 1.19 8.34
N SER A 94 -13.88 0.97 9.54
CA SER A 94 -13.69 1.99 10.57
C SER A 94 -12.44 2.85 10.34
N GLU A 95 -11.49 2.36 9.55
CA GLU A 95 -10.20 3.01 9.29
C GLU A 95 -10.27 4.04 8.15
N ASP A 96 -9.28 4.94 8.11
CA ASP A 96 -9.12 5.90 7.01
C ASP A 96 -8.49 5.22 5.79
N THR A 97 -9.35 4.72 4.90
CA THR A 97 -8.91 4.01 3.70
C THR A 97 -8.14 4.87 2.72
N PHE A 98 -8.34 6.20 2.72
CA PHE A 98 -7.58 7.09 1.86
C PHE A 98 -6.17 7.31 2.37
N LEU A 99 -6.02 7.45 3.69
CA LEU A 99 -4.71 7.44 4.33
C LEU A 99 -3.93 6.17 4.01
N GLU A 100 -4.54 5.00 4.13
CA GLU A 100 -3.87 3.72 3.82
C GLU A 100 -3.58 3.56 2.32
N ARG A 101 -4.45 4.09 1.45
CA ARG A 101 -4.20 4.09 0.00
C ARG A 101 -3.01 4.97 -0.38
N MET A 102 -2.89 6.16 0.23
CA MET A 102 -1.71 7.02 0.06
C MET A 102 -0.46 6.37 0.65
N THR A 103 -0.58 5.74 1.82
CA THR A 103 0.53 5.00 2.46
C THR A 103 1.03 3.87 1.56
N LEU A 104 0.12 3.13 0.90
CA LEU A 104 0.48 2.09 -0.06
C LEU A 104 1.17 2.66 -1.30
N PHE A 105 0.74 3.83 -1.79
CA PHE A 105 1.44 4.54 -2.86
C PHE A 105 2.87 4.91 -2.45
N TRP A 106 3.06 5.51 -1.27
CA TRP A 106 4.38 5.91 -0.77
C TRP A 106 5.30 4.74 -0.48
N HIS A 107 4.78 3.65 0.09
CA HIS A 107 5.52 2.39 0.26
C HIS A 107 5.95 1.77 -1.08
N GLY A 108 5.17 1.98 -2.15
CA GLY A 108 5.57 1.59 -3.51
C GLY A 108 6.60 2.52 -4.15
N HIS A 109 6.52 3.83 -3.87
CA HIS A 109 7.41 4.85 -4.43
C HIS A 109 8.78 4.86 -3.75
N PHE A 110 8.82 4.75 -2.42
CA PHE A 110 10.03 4.64 -1.59
C PHE A 110 10.24 3.17 -1.18
N ALA A 111 10.31 2.29 -2.17
CA ALA A 111 10.34 0.85 -1.94
C ALA A 111 11.58 0.44 -1.12
N CYS A 112 11.34 -0.29 -0.03
CA CYS A 112 12.38 -0.69 0.91
C CYS A 112 12.18 -2.14 1.32
N ARG A 113 13.23 -2.97 1.24
CA ARG A 113 13.21 -4.31 1.86
C ARG A 113 13.45 -4.16 3.35
N ILE A 114 12.54 -4.69 4.17
CA ILE A 114 12.61 -4.60 5.63
C ILE A 114 12.58 -5.98 6.25
N THR A 115 13.57 -6.27 7.09
CA THR A 115 13.72 -7.56 7.77
C THR A 115 13.45 -7.50 9.27
N LEU A 116 13.19 -6.30 9.80
CA LEU A 116 12.93 -6.06 11.22
C LEU A 116 11.53 -5.49 11.40
N GLY A 117 10.76 -6.07 12.31
CA GLY A 117 9.40 -5.65 12.56
C GLY A 117 9.30 -4.17 12.89
N ASP A 118 9.98 -3.71 13.94
CA ASP A 118 9.84 -2.33 14.41
C ASP A 118 10.16 -1.28 13.34
N LEU A 119 11.09 -1.60 12.42
CA LEU A 119 11.41 -0.71 11.30
C LEU A 119 10.30 -0.66 10.25
N ALA A 120 9.59 -1.78 10.00
CA ALA A 120 8.43 -1.79 9.12
C ALA A 120 7.30 -0.92 9.69
N THR A 121 7.06 -1.00 11.00
CA THR A 121 6.09 -0.16 11.70
C THR A 121 6.48 1.32 11.67
N ALA A 122 7.73 1.64 11.99
CA ALA A 122 8.23 3.01 11.96
C ALA A 122 8.11 3.65 10.58
N GLN A 123 8.45 2.90 9.52
CA GLN A 123 8.34 3.40 8.15
C GLN A 123 6.88 3.61 7.73
N LEU A 124 5.97 2.69 8.04
CA LEU A 124 4.53 2.89 7.78
C LEU A 124 3.98 4.11 8.50
N ASN A 125 4.37 4.31 9.76
CA ASN A 125 3.94 5.48 10.54
C ASN A 125 4.47 6.78 9.92
N THR A 126 5.71 6.78 9.43
CA THR A 126 6.29 7.91 8.68
C THR A 126 5.46 8.21 7.42
N PHE A 127 5.15 7.18 6.62
CA PHE A 127 4.33 7.36 5.43
C PHE A 127 2.92 7.86 5.74
N ARG A 128 2.27 7.36 6.80
CA ARG A 128 0.95 7.85 7.25
C ARG A 128 1.02 9.31 7.69
N GLN A 129 2.01 9.66 8.50
CA GLN A 129 2.18 11.03 9.01
C GLN A 129 2.32 12.05 7.87
N HIS A 130 3.04 11.68 6.81
CA HIS A 130 3.31 12.57 5.68
C HIS A 130 2.43 12.31 4.46
N ALA A 131 1.48 11.37 4.53
CA ALA A 131 0.75 10.82 3.38
C ALA A 131 0.07 11.90 2.51
N LEU A 132 -0.47 12.93 3.16
CA LEU A 132 -1.17 14.07 2.57
C LEU A 132 -0.50 15.41 2.94
N GLY A 133 0.73 15.36 3.44
CA GLY A 133 1.48 16.53 3.90
C GLY A 133 2.24 17.24 2.78
N ASN A 134 3.42 17.75 3.12
CA ASN A 134 4.36 18.32 2.17
C ASN A 134 5.34 17.25 1.65
N PHE A 135 5.62 17.24 0.35
CA PHE A 135 6.55 16.26 -0.23
C PHE A 135 8.00 16.45 0.24
N LYS A 136 8.46 17.69 0.47
CA LYS A 136 9.80 17.97 1.01
C LYS A 136 9.98 17.28 2.36
N ASP A 137 9.00 17.46 3.25
CA ASP A 137 9.02 16.85 4.58
C ASP A 137 9.04 15.33 4.51
N LEU A 138 8.25 14.75 3.58
CA LEU A 138 8.24 13.31 3.33
C LEU A 138 9.61 12.81 2.86
N VAL A 139 10.24 13.48 1.88
CA VAL A 139 11.55 13.08 1.34
C VAL A 139 12.62 13.18 2.43
N LEU A 140 12.60 14.24 3.24
CA LEU A 140 13.52 14.40 4.36
C LEU A 140 13.31 13.34 5.45
N ALA A 141 12.05 12.98 5.74
CA ALA A 141 11.73 11.92 6.68
C ALA A 141 12.24 10.56 6.18
N VAL A 142 12.07 10.25 4.90
CA VAL A 142 12.60 9.03 4.27
C VAL A 142 14.13 9.01 4.25
N ALA A 143 14.78 10.15 4.01
CA ALA A 143 16.24 10.24 4.07
C ALA A 143 16.82 9.93 5.46
N LYS A 144 16.00 10.10 6.52
CA LYS A 144 16.34 9.78 7.91
C LYS A 144 15.75 8.45 8.38
N ASP A 145 14.94 7.77 7.55
CA ASP A 145 14.33 6.49 7.88
C ASP A 145 15.40 5.41 7.99
N VAL A 146 15.37 4.66 9.10
CA VAL A 146 16.42 3.68 9.40
C VAL A 146 16.34 2.48 8.49
N ALA A 147 15.14 2.08 8.05
CA ALA A 147 15.00 1.00 7.09
C ALA A 147 15.63 1.40 5.75
N MET A 148 15.36 2.62 5.27
CA MET A 148 15.93 3.16 4.03
C MET A 148 17.45 3.32 4.10
N ILE A 149 17.97 3.88 5.20
CA ILE A 149 19.42 4.02 5.44
C ILE A 149 20.10 2.65 5.32
N ARG A 150 19.57 1.64 6.00
CA ARG A 150 20.14 0.28 5.99
C ARG A 150 20.02 -0.37 4.62
N TYR A 151 18.87 -0.22 3.94
CA TYR A 151 18.61 -0.84 2.64
C TYR A 151 19.53 -0.32 1.54
N LEU A 152 19.82 0.99 1.55
CA LEU A 152 20.69 1.64 0.57
C LEU A 152 22.12 1.85 1.07
N ASN A 153 22.48 1.21 2.19
CA ASN A 153 23.82 1.23 2.77
C ASN A 153 24.35 2.64 3.13
N ASN A 154 23.48 3.59 3.43
CA ASN A 154 23.91 4.97 3.76
C ASN A 154 24.64 5.04 5.11
N GLN A 155 24.48 4.07 6.00
CA GLN A 155 25.30 3.91 7.21
C GLN A 155 26.80 3.71 6.92
N GLN A 156 27.15 3.33 5.68
CA GLN A 156 28.54 3.19 5.22
C GLN A 156 29.04 4.46 4.50
N ASN A 157 28.19 5.48 4.33
CA ASN A 157 28.51 6.70 3.61
C ASN A 157 29.35 7.65 4.49
N LYS A 158 30.66 7.68 4.25
CA LYS A 158 31.63 8.45 5.06
C LYS A 158 32.44 9.36 4.17
N LYS A 159 32.90 10.51 4.68
CA LYS A 159 33.68 11.52 3.92
C LYS A 159 34.88 10.98 3.14
N ARG A 160 35.53 9.93 3.64
CA ARG A 160 36.69 9.29 2.98
C ARG A 160 36.31 8.20 1.97
N SER A 161 35.06 7.75 1.99
CA SER A 161 34.51 6.73 1.11
C SER A 161 33.01 7.00 0.90
N PRO A 162 32.64 8.06 0.15
CA PRO A 162 31.24 8.36 -0.10
C PRO A 162 30.52 7.19 -0.79
N ASN A 163 29.32 6.86 -0.34
CA ASN A 163 28.47 5.83 -0.92
C ASN A 163 27.37 6.48 -1.76
N GLU A 164 27.39 6.24 -3.06
CA GLU A 164 26.50 6.88 -4.04
C GLU A 164 25.08 6.32 -4.06
N ASN A 165 24.84 5.14 -3.46
CA ASN A 165 23.57 4.41 -3.63
C ASN A 165 22.35 5.27 -3.26
N PHE A 166 22.29 5.79 -2.03
CA PHE A 166 21.16 6.62 -1.62
C PHE A 166 20.98 7.87 -2.49
N ALA A 167 22.08 8.55 -2.84
CA ALA A 167 22.04 9.75 -3.67
C ALA A 167 21.50 9.47 -5.09
N ARG A 168 21.92 8.34 -5.68
CA ARG A 168 21.45 7.87 -6.98
C ARG A 168 19.96 7.58 -6.95
N GLU A 169 19.50 6.79 -5.98
CA GLU A 169 18.08 6.44 -5.86
C GLU A 169 17.19 7.64 -5.53
N LEU A 170 17.69 8.57 -4.68
CA LEU A 170 17.02 9.81 -4.36
C LEU A 170 16.67 10.59 -5.63
N MET A 171 17.64 10.82 -6.51
CA MET A 171 17.42 11.55 -7.75
C MET A 171 16.66 10.72 -8.78
N GLU A 172 17.07 9.48 -9.00
CA GLU A 172 16.58 8.65 -10.09
C GLU A 172 15.15 8.16 -9.90
N LEU A 173 14.86 7.62 -8.72
CA LEU A 173 13.62 6.89 -8.46
C LEU A 173 12.66 7.66 -7.58
N PHE A 174 13.18 8.51 -6.69
CA PHE A 174 12.35 9.14 -5.67
C PHE A 174 11.95 10.58 -5.98
N THR A 175 12.72 11.33 -6.77
CA THR A 175 12.48 12.78 -6.95
C THR A 175 12.45 13.27 -8.40
N ILE A 176 13.60 13.42 -9.06
CA ILE A 176 13.70 14.17 -10.32
C ILE A 176 13.65 13.29 -11.57
N GLY A 177 13.88 11.99 -11.42
CA GLY A 177 13.90 11.05 -12.53
C GLY A 177 15.23 11.05 -13.30
N ARG A 178 15.43 9.99 -14.09
CA ARG A 178 16.58 9.86 -15.01
C ARG A 178 16.66 11.05 -15.97
N GLU A 179 17.87 11.28 -16.49
CA GLU A 179 18.18 12.31 -17.49
C GLU A 179 18.19 13.76 -16.98
N ASN A 180 17.79 14.00 -15.72
CA ASN A 180 17.73 15.33 -15.12
C ASN A 180 18.88 15.65 -14.15
N TYR A 181 19.91 14.80 -14.10
CA TYR A 181 21.11 14.98 -13.29
C TYR A 181 22.33 14.37 -13.99
N SER A 182 23.53 14.78 -13.58
CA SER A 182 24.80 14.22 -14.02
C SER A 182 25.38 13.21 -13.03
N GLU A 183 26.35 12.40 -13.45
CA GLU A 183 27.11 11.55 -12.53
C GLU A 183 27.90 12.36 -11.48
N GLN A 184 28.26 13.61 -11.80
CA GLN A 184 28.88 14.50 -10.83
C GLN A 184 27.88 14.90 -9.73
N ASP A 185 26.61 15.14 -10.08
CA ASP A 185 25.57 15.45 -9.11
C ASP A 185 25.37 14.30 -8.12
N ILE A 186 25.47 13.04 -8.56
CA ILE A 186 25.42 11.86 -7.68
C ILE A 186 26.54 11.88 -6.66
N LYS A 187 27.78 12.10 -7.11
CA LYS A 187 28.95 12.15 -6.23
C LYS A 187 28.84 13.25 -5.19
N GLU A 188 28.39 14.42 -5.62
CA GLU A 188 28.29 15.61 -4.77
C GLU A 188 27.14 15.48 -3.77
N ALA A 189 26.00 14.91 -4.19
CA ALA A 189 24.92 14.54 -3.28
C ALA A 189 25.37 13.45 -2.29
N ALA A 190 26.11 12.43 -2.74
CA ALA A 190 26.63 11.38 -1.86
C ALA A 190 27.53 11.98 -0.75
N ARG A 191 28.41 12.92 -1.11
CA ARG A 191 29.22 13.68 -0.15
C ARG A 191 28.35 14.43 0.88
N ALA A 192 27.28 15.08 0.43
CA ALA A 192 26.34 15.80 1.31
C ALA A 192 25.56 14.89 2.29
N PHE A 193 25.34 13.62 1.95
CA PHE A 193 24.70 12.64 2.84
C PHE A 193 25.67 11.88 3.75
N THR A 194 26.98 12.15 3.68
CA THR A 194 27.96 11.49 4.55
C THR A 194 27.66 11.71 6.04
N GLY A 195 27.91 10.72 6.87
CA GLY A 195 27.63 10.78 8.31
C GLY A 195 26.16 10.62 8.71
N TRP A 196 25.21 10.58 7.77
CA TRP A 196 23.82 10.19 8.07
C TRP A 196 23.72 8.68 8.23
N SER A 197 23.46 8.20 9.44
CA SER A 197 23.58 6.78 9.78
C SER A 197 22.42 6.34 10.67
N SER A 198 22.29 5.03 10.90
CA SER A 198 21.55 4.49 12.03
C SER A 198 22.49 3.97 13.11
N ASN A 199 22.07 3.94 14.36
CA ASN A 199 22.75 3.21 15.44
C ASN A 199 22.21 1.77 15.58
N LEU A 200 22.82 0.99 16.48
CA LEU A 200 22.35 -0.36 16.81
C LEU A 200 20.94 -0.29 17.40
N GLU A 201 20.59 0.85 17.99
CA GLU A 201 19.27 1.12 18.52
C GLU A 201 18.18 1.21 17.43
N GLY A 202 18.53 1.19 16.15
CA GLY A 202 17.55 1.40 15.09
C GLY A 202 16.97 2.83 15.10
N LYS A 203 17.78 3.80 15.53
CA LYS A 203 17.49 5.23 15.48
C LYS A 203 18.43 5.93 14.50
N PHE A 204 17.92 6.98 13.86
CA PHE A 204 18.74 7.89 13.06
C PHE A 204 19.79 8.59 13.95
N VAL A 205 21.01 8.72 13.44
CA VAL A 205 22.09 9.48 14.06
C VAL A 205 22.89 10.21 12.98
N PHE A 206 23.22 11.46 13.22
CA PHE A 206 24.22 12.18 12.44
C PHE A 206 25.60 12.01 13.09
N ARG A 207 26.63 11.69 12.30
CA ARG A 207 28.02 11.46 12.75
C ARG A 207 28.92 12.57 12.21
N PRO A 208 29.12 13.66 12.96
CA PRO A 208 29.84 14.84 12.48
C PRO A 208 31.26 14.54 11.98
N TYR A 209 31.98 13.63 12.63
CA TYR A 209 33.36 13.28 12.23
C TYR A 209 33.44 12.51 10.91
N GLU A 210 32.35 11.85 10.51
CA GLU A 210 32.24 11.11 9.25
C GLU A 210 31.66 11.96 8.12
N HIS A 211 31.15 13.16 8.41
CA HIS A 211 30.58 14.07 7.41
C HIS A 211 31.66 14.89 6.67
N ASP A 212 31.40 15.15 5.39
CA ASP A 212 32.21 16.00 4.52
C ASP A 212 31.64 17.42 4.48
N TYR A 213 32.25 18.34 5.23
CA TYR A 213 31.97 19.79 5.22
C TYR A 213 32.70 20.55 4.09
N GLY A 214 33.26 19.83 3.12
CA GLY A 214 33.86 20.46 1.95
C GLY A 214 32.79 21.12 1.08
N SER A 215 33.18 22.18 0.36
CA SER A 215 32.32 22.78 -0.66
C SER A 215 31.98 21.76 -1.74
N LYS A 216 30.72 21.77 -2.16
CA LYS A 216 30.11 20.88 -3.14
C LYS A 216 29.54 21.69 -4.30
N THR A 217 29.56 21.11 -5.49
CA THR A 217 28.92 21.71 -6.68
C THR A 217 27.82 20.79 -7.17
N PHE A 218 26.56 21.17 -6.96
CA PHE A 218 25.40 20.33 -7.23
C PHE A 218 24.37 21.10 -8.06
N MET A 219 23.98 20.53 -9.21
CA MET A 219 23.01 21.09 -10.16
C MET A 219 23.30 22.55 -10.54
N GLY A 220 24.58 22.89 -10.73
CA GLY A 220 25.06 24.22 -11.10
C GLY A 220 25.19 25.21 -9.93
N LYS A 221 24.83 24.82 -8.70
CA LYS A 221 25.02 25.62 -7.50
C LYS A 221 26.27 25.17 -6.74
N LYS A 222 26.96 26.08 -6.06
CA LYS A 222 28.13 25.79 -5.24
C LYS A 222 27.92 26.28 -3.81
N GLY A 223 28.22 25.45 -2.82
CA GLY A 223 28.02 25.75 -1.41
C GLY A 223 28.55 24.64 -0.52
N ASP A 224 28.53 24.83 0.80
CA ASP A 224 28.77 23.74 1.75
C ASP A 224 27.44 23.04 2.06
N PHE A 225 26.96 22.28 1.08
CA PHE A 225 25.63 21.67 1.15
C PHE A 225 25.61 20.42 2.03
N ASP A 226 24.56 20.28 2.83
CA ASP A 226 24.19 19.02 3.50
C ASP A 226 23.07 18.28 2.75
N GLY A 227 22.65 17.12 3.27
CA GLY A 227 21.59 16.31 2.65
C GLY A 227 20.24 17.03 2.54
N GLY A 228 19.92 17.95 3.45
CA GLY A 228 18.72 18.78 3.38
C GLY A 228 18.81 19.81 2.24
N ASP A 229 19.96 20.46 2.10
CA ASP A 229 20.21 21.40 1.00
C ASP A 229 20.11 20.71 -0.38
N ILE A 230 20.63 19.48 -0.50
CA ILE A 230 20.50 18.70 -1.74
C ILE A 230 19.03 18.46 -2.09
N ILE A 231 18.21 18.05 -1.11
CA ILE A 231 16.77 17.87 -1.31
C ILE A 231 16.13 19.18 -1.78
N ASP A 232 16.48 20.30 -1.16
CA ASP A 232 15.96 21.62 -1.54
C ASP A 232 16.33 22.04 -2.95
N ILE A 233 17.57 21.78 -3.37
CA ILE A 233 18.02 22.08 -4.73
C ILE A 233 17.30 21.21 -5.76
N ILE A 234 17.04 19.93 -5.45
CA ILE A 234 16.26 19.04 -6.31
C ILE A 234 14.81 19.50 -6.42
N LEU A 235 14.16 19.84 -5.29
CA LEU A 235 12.77 20.28 -5.29
C LEU A 235 12.57 21.68 -5.88
N ALA A 236 13.64 22.46 -6.06
CA ALA A 236 13.57 23.70 -6.82
C ALA A 236 13.39 23.49 -8.34
N ARG A 237 13.57 22.26 -8.84
CA ARG A 237 13.43 21.88 -10.26
C ARG A 237 11.99 21.46 -10.56
N GLU A 238 11.36 22.06 -11.57
CA GLU A 238 9.98 21.72 -11.97
C GLU A 238 9.85 20.27 -12.45
N GLU A 239 10.94 19.69 -12.95
CA GLU A 239 11.06 18.29 -13.36
C GLU A 239 10.71 17.32 -12.22
N THR A 240 11.02 17.68 -10.97
CA THR A 240 10.66 16.90 -9.78
C THR A 240 9.14 16.83 -9.59
N ALA A 241 8.44 17.95 -9.82
CA ALA A 241 6.98 17.97 -9.76
C ALA A 241 6.37 17.15 -10.91
N LEU A 242 6.91 17.28 -12.13
CA LEU A 242 6.47 16.51 -13.28
C LEU A 242 6.64 15.00 -13.08
N PHE A 243 7.79 14.58 -12.57
CA PHE A 243 8.08 13.18 -12.26
C PHE A 243 7.08 12.60 -11.27
N LEU A 244 6.88 13.27 -10.13
CA LEU A 244 5.99 12.75 -9.09
C LEU A 244 4.52 12.77 -9.52
N VAL A 245 4.05 13.86 -10.15
CA VAL A 245 2.67 13.95 -10.63
C VAL A 245 2.39 12.91 -11.70
N THR A 246 3.35 12.58 -12.57
CA THR A 246 3.20 11.48 -13.53
C THR A 246 2.94 10.14 -12.82
N LYS A 247 3.66 9.85 -11.73
CA LYS A 247 3.44 8.64 -10.93
C LYS A 247 2.09 8.65 -10.22
N ILE A 248 1.70 9.77 -9.61
CA ILE A 248 0.41 9.94 -8.94
C ILE A 248 -0.74 9.77 -9.95
N TYR A 249 -0.65 10.41 -11.12
CA TYR A 249 -1.65 10.27 -12.19
C TYR A 249 -1.77 8.80 -12.63
N ARG A 250 -0.65 8.13 -12.88
CA ARG A 250 -0.63 6.69 -13.22
C ARG A 250 -1.28 5.83 -12.13
N TYR A 251 -1.04 6.18 -10.86
CA TYR A 251 -1.53 5.41 -9.73
C TYR A 251 -3.01 5.64 -9.42
N PHE A 252 -3.49 6.88 -9.49
CA PHE A 252 -4.84 7.23 -9.07
C PHE A 252 -5.84 7.41 -10.21
N VAL A 253 -5.38 7.70 -11.43
CA VAL A 253 -6.26 8.04 -12.56
C VAL A 253 -6.24 6.96 -13.62
N ASN A 254 -5.13 6.85 -14.37
CA ASN A 254 -5.07 6.04 -15.59
C ASN A 254 -3.62 5.66 -15.93
N GLU A 255 -3.41 4.42 -16.37
CA GLU A 255 -2.09 3.95 -16.80
C GLU A 255 -1.60 4.65 -18.07
N THR A 256 -2.53 5.03 -18.95
CA THR A 256 -2.25 5.86 -20.12
C THR A 256 -2.18 7.31 -19.69
N ILE A 257 -1.01 7.93 -19.86
CA ILE A 257 -0.73 9.29 -19.38
C ILE A 257 -1.34 10.33 -20.30
N ASP A 258 -2.10 11.26 -19.72
CA ASP A 258 -2.55 12.49 -20.39
C ASP A 258 -1.51 13.58 -20.09
N GLU A 259 -0.58 13.80 -21.02
CA GLU A 259 0.58 14.69 -20.79
C GLU A 259 0.16 16.13 -20.48
N MET A 260 -0.91 16.62 -21.10
CA MET A 260 -1.38 17.99 -20.88
C MET A 260 -1.93 18.16 -19.46
N MET A 261 -2.73 17.20 -19.00
CA MET A 261 -3.23 17.21 -17.63
C MET A 261 -2.11 17.05 -16.61
N VAL A 262 -1.16 16.13 -16.85
CA VAL A 262 -0.01 15.93 -15.97
C VAL A 262 0.85 17.19 -15.86
N LYS A 263 1.16 17.86 -16.98
CA LYS A 263 1.91 19.14 -16.96
C LYS A 263 1.16 20.23 -16.19
N THR A 264 -0.15 20.30 -16.35
CA THR A 264 -1.00 21.28 -15.63
C THR A 264 -0.98 21.02 -14.12
N LEU A 265 -1.19 19.78 -13.71
CA LEU A 265 -1.16 19.36 -12.30
C LEU A 265 0.25 19.52 -11.70
N ALA A 266 1.31 19.22 -12.45
CA ALA A 266 2.69 19.39 -12.02
C ALA A 266 3.02 20.85 -11.72
N LYS A 267 2.60 21.77 -12.60
CA LYS A 267 2.77 23.21 -12.37
C LYS A 267 2.06 23.67 -11.09
N GLN A 268 0.82 23.25 -10.89
CA GLN A 268 0.06 23.60 -9.67
C GLN A 268 0.68 23.00 -8.41
N PHE A 269 1.19 21.77 -8.50
CA PHE A 269 1.85 21.10 -7.40
C PHE A 269 3.19 21.75 -7.02
N TYR A 270 3.96 22.19 -8.01
CA TYR A 270 5.17 22.99 -7.78
C TYR A 270 4.83 24.34 -7.12
N GLN A 271 3.83 25.05 -7.65
CA GLN A 271 3.37 26.35 -7.13
C GLN A 271 2.77 26.28 -5.72
N SER A 272 2.17 25.15 -5.34
CA SER A 272 1.67 24.92 -3.98
C SER A 272 2.78 24.55 -2.99
N ASN A 273 4.05 24.67 -3.39
CA ASN A 273 5.20 24.22 -2.64
C ASN A 273 5.08 22.73 -2.26
N TYR A 274 4.71 21.89 -3.23
CA TYR A 274 4.58 20.45 -3.08
C TYR A 274 3.55 19.98 -2.02
N ASN A 275 2.38 20.63 -1.96
CA ASN A 275 1.27 20.22 -1.10
C ASN A 275 0.52 19.01 -1.69
N ILE A 276 0.68 17.83 -1.08
CA ILE A 276 0.11 16.57 -1.58
C ILE A 276 -1.42 16.58 -1.45
N ALA A 277 -1.98 17.04 -0.32
CA ALA A 277 -3.43 17.10 -0.14
C ALA A 277 -4.10 17.97 -1.21
N GLN A 278 -3.52 19.12 -1.54
CA GLN A 278 -4.06 20.02 -2.56
C GLN A 278 -4.04 19.38 -3.95
N LEU A 279 -2.97 18.67 -4.31
CA LEU A 279 -2.90 17.91 -5.56
C LEU A 279 -4.02 16.86 -5.63
N MET A 280 -4.18 16.07 -4.57
CA MET A 280 -5.21 15.02 -4.54
C MET A 280 -6.63 15.59 -4.56
N ARG A 281 -6.90 16.71 -3.87
CA ARG A 281 -8.19 17.42 -3.97
C ARG A 281 -8.45 17.86 -5.40
N THR A 282 -7.49 18.51 -6.03
CA THR A 282 -7.61 18.98 -7.42
C THR A 282 -7.98 17.84 -8.37
N ILE A 283 -7.35 16.66 -8.20
CA ILE A 283 -7.67 15.47 -9.01
C ILE A 283 -9.10 14.99 -8.74
N PHE A 284 -9.48 14.78 -7.48
CA PHE A 284 -10.77 14.18 -7.14
C PHE A 284 -11.97 15.12 -7.27
N GLU A 285 -11.77 16.44 -7.22
CA GLU A 285 -12.83 17.43 -7.43
C GLU A 285 -13.06 17.73 -8.91
N SER A 286 -12.17 17.30 -9.80
CA SER A 286 -12.25 17.60 -11.23
C SER A 286 -13.20 16.65 -11.99
N ASP A 287 -14.04 17.21 -12.86
CA ASP A 287 -14.95 16.43 -13.72
C ASP A 287 -14.23 15.43 -14.62
N TRP A 288 -13.03 15.77 -15.13
CA TRP A 288 -12.26 14.90 -16.01
C TRP A 288 -11.83 13.59 -15.35
N PHE A 289 -11.69 13.58 -14.02
CA PHE A 289 -11.36 12.35 -13.27
C PHE A 289 -12.46 11.31 -13.42
N TYR A 290 -13.71 11.74 -13.52
CA TYR A 290 -14.89 10.90 -13.70
C TYR A 290 -15.29 10.68 -15.16
N ALA A 291 -14.49 11.17 -16.12
CA ALA A 291 -14.75 10.97 -17.54
C ALA A 291 -14.66 9.48 -17.91
N PRO A 292 -15.46 8.99 -18.88
CA PRO A 292 -15.49 7.56 -19.26
C PRO A 292 -14.12 6.94 -19.54
N LYS A 293 -13.18 7.72 -20.11
CA LYS A 293 -11.80 7.28 -20.38
C LYS A 293 -11.00 6.87 -19.14
N ASN A 294 -11.44 7.25 -17.93
CA ASN A 294 -10.74 7.01 -16.67
C ASN A 294 -11.42 5.96 -15.78
N ILE A 295 -12.58 5.43 -16.19
CA ILE A 295 -13.38 4.48 -15.41
C ILE A 295 -12.98 3.04 -15.73
N GLY A 296 -12.72 2.23 -14.71
CA GLY A 296 -12.43 0.81 -14.87
C GLY A 296 -11.13 0.50 -15.65
N THR A 297 -10.25 1.48 -15.82
CA THR A 297 -9.06 1.37 -16.68
C THR A 297 -7.82 0.79 -16.00
N LYS A 298 -7.92 0.38 -14.73
CA LYS A 298 -6.75 -0.13 -13.99
C LYS A 298 -6.89 -1.58 -13.60
N ILE A 299 -5.78 -2.28 -13.73
CA ILE A 299 -5.58 -3.58 -13.10
C ILE A 299 -5.16 -3.32 -11.66
N LYS A 300 -6.01 -3.74 -10.71
CA LYS A 300 -5.71 -3.64 -9.27
C LYS A 300 -4.39 -4.33 -8.96
N SER A 301 -3.54 -3.74 -8.11
CA SER A 301 -2.38 -4.48 -7.60
C SER A 301 -2.85 -5.68 -6.75
N PRO A 302 -2.03 -6.72 -6.54
CA PRO A 302 -2.42 -7.83 -5.68
C PRO A 302 -2.90 -7.41 -4.29
N VAL A 303 -2.21 -6.48 -3.63
CA VAL A 303 -2.61 -5.97 -2.31
C VAL A 303 -3.96 -5.24 -2.37
N GLU A 304 -4.18 -4.42 -3.40
CA GLU A 304 -5.48 -3.74 -3.60
C GLU A 304 -6.62 -4.73 -3.84
N LEU A 305 -6.38 -5.77 -4.63
CA LEU A 305 -7.35 -6.82 -4.90
C LEU A 305 -7.69 -7.60 -3.62
N ILE A 306 -6.67 -8.03 -2.88
CA ILE A 306 -6.83 -8.77 -1.63
C ILE A 306 -7.61 -7.93 -0.61
N ALA A 307 -7.18 -6.69 -0.34
CA ALA A 307 -7.84 -5.80 0.59
C ALA A 307 -9.29 -5.51 0.18
N GLY A 308 -9.57 -5.32 -1.12
CA GLY A 308 -10.92 -5.10 -1.62
C GLY A 308 -11.85 -6.31 -1.44
N VAL A 309 -11.36 -7.53 -1.67
CA VAL A 309 -12.15 -8.75 -1.41
C VAL A 309 -12.35 -8.96 0.09
N MET A 310 -11.29 -8.78 0.90
CA MET A 310 -11.38 -8.87 2.36
C MET A 310 -12.39 -7.87 2.92
N ARG A 311 -12.42 -6.64 2.39
CA ARG A 311 -13.37 -5.59 2.76
C ARG A 311 -14.80 -5.93 2.38
N THR A 312 -15.01 -6.54 1.21
CA THR A 312 -16.35 -6.83 0.70
C THR A 312 -17.00 -8.00 1.46
N LEU A 313 -16.20 -9.00 1.85
CA LEU A 313 -16.69 -10.25 2.46
C LEU A 313 -16.36 -10.37 3.96
N GLU A 314 -15.83 -9.30 4.57
CA GLU A 314 -15.33 -9.25 5.95
C GLU A 314 -14.46 -10.48 6.28
N VAL A 315 -13.40 -10.67 5.50
CA VAL A 315 -12.49 -11.81 5.64
C VAL A 315 -11.45 -11.54 6.72
N GLU A 316 -11.39 -12.41 7.72
CA GLU A 316 -10.37 -12.37 8.77
C GLU A 316 -9.46 -13.59 8.72
N PHE A 317 -8.15 -13.36 8.78
CA PHE A 317 -7.14 -14.42 8.89
C PHE A 317 -6.69 -14.56 10.33
N SER A 318 -6.75 -15.78 10.87
CA SER A 318 -6.24 -16.07 12.23
C SER A 318 -4.71 -16.15 12.31
N SER A 319 -4.02 -16.09 11.17
CA SER A 319 -2.56 -16.17 11.07
C SER A 319 -2.07 -15.45 9.81
N PRO A 320 -0.88 -14.82 9.80
CA PRO A 320 -0.37 -14.13 8.63
C PRO A 320 0.00 -15.06 7.45
N PHE A 321 0.33 -16.32 7.70
CA PHE A 321 0.93 -17.22 6.68
C PHE A 321 0.11 -17.37 5.39
N PRO A 322 -1.22 -17.65 5.42
CA PRO A 322 -2.01 -17.80 4.19
C PRO A 322 -2.01 -16.52 3.36
N LEU A 323 -2.15 -15.37 4.01
CA LEU A 323 -2.18 -14.06 3.38
C LEU A 323 -0.85 -13.71 2.70
N ILE A 324 0.28 -13.98 3.37
CA ILE A 324 1.62 -13.82 2.79
C ILE A 324 1.83 -14.78 1.60
N ARG A 325 1.33 -16.01 1.68
CA ARG A 325 1.44 -16.98 0.57
C ARG A 325 0.70 -16.47 -0.67
N ILE A 326 -0.49 -15.91 -0.51
CA ILE A 326 -1.26 -15.34 -1.62
C ILE A 326 -0.53 -14.15 -2.24
N GLN A 327 -0.03 -13.23 -1.41
CA GLN A 327 0.79 -12.09 -1.86
C GLN A 327 1.99 -12.52 -2.70
N LYS A 328 2.73 -13.53 -2.23
CA LYS A 328 3.88 -14.10 -2.97
C LYS A 328 3.47 -14.66 -4.31
N THR A 329 2.41 -15.47 -4.36
CA THR A 329 1.95 -16.07 -5.62
C THR A 329 1.44 -15.02 -6.60
N LEU A 330 0.84 -13.93 -6.12
CA LEU A 330 0.36 -12.84 -6.95
C LEU A 330 1.43 -11.78 -7.29
N GLY A 331 2.65 -11.90 -6.74
CA GLY A 331 3.80 -11.06 -7.11
C GLY A 331 3.93 -9.73 -6.36
N GLN A 332 3.20 -9.52 -5.25
CA GLN A 332 3.36 -8.31 -4.42
C GLN A 332 3.30 -8.67 -2.93
N THR A 333 4.47 -8.76 -2.29
CA THR A 333 4.61 -8.96 -0.84
C THR A 333 5.06 -7.66 -0.19
N LEU A 334 4.26 -7.08 0.72
CA LEU A 334 4.64 -5.83 1.39
C LEU A 334 5.95 -5.99 2.18
N PHE A 335 6.75 -4.92 2.24
CA PHE A 335 8.11 -4.86 2.80
C PHE A 335 9.18 -5.70 2.10
N ASP A 336 8.85 -6.36 0.99
CA ASP A 336 9.79 -7.16 0.21
C ASP A 336 9.66 -6.84 -1.29
N PRO A 337 10.06 -5.63 -1.72
CA PRO A 337 10.04 -5.27 -3.13
C PRO A 337 11.07 -6.07 -3.92
N PRO A 338 10.85 -6.28 -5.23
CA PRO A 338 11.83 -6.97 -6.08
C PRO A 338 13.14 -6.17 -6.22
N ASN A 339 13.06 -4.84 -6.21
CA ASN A 339 14.20 -3.91 -6.21
C ASN A 339 13.75 -2.50 -5.73
N VAL A 340 14.67 -1.54 -5.71
CA VAL A 340 14.44 -0.16 -5.22
C VAL A 340 13.39 0.61 -6.05
N ALA A 341 13.13 0.22 -7.29
CA ALA A 341 12.05 0.79 -8.11
C ALA A 341 10.65 0.30 -7.72
N GLY A 342 10.54 -0.59 -6.73
CA GLY A 342 9.29 -1.14 -6.24
C GLY A 342 8.70 -2.18 -7.20
N TRP A 343 7.38 -2.22 -7.28
CA TRP A 343 6.67 -3.19 -8.11
C TRP A 343 6.20 -2.58 -9.43
N LYS A 344 6.32 -3.37 -10.51
CA LYS A 344 5.74 -3.00 -11.80
C LYS A 344 4.21 -3.01 -11.72
N GLY A 345 3.56 -1.98 -12.27
CA GLY A 345 2.11 -1.87 -12.30
C GLY A 345 1.47 -2.48 -13.56
N GLY A 346 0.13 -2.37 -13.63
CA GLY A 346 -0.64 -2.68 -14.84
C GLY A 346 -0.61 -4.14 -15.25
N ASN A 347 -0.35 -4.38 -16.54
CA ASN A 347 -0.33 -5.72 -17.14
C ASN A 347 0.70 -6.65 -16.49
N ALA A 348 1.72 -6.12 -15.78
CA ALA A 348 2.68 -6.94 -15.05
C ALA A 348 2.04 -7.76 -13.91
N TRP A 349 0.81 -7.43 -13.49
CA TRP A 349 0.05 -8.19 -12.50
C TRP A 349 -0.71 -9.39 -13.06
N ILE A 350 -0.72 -9.57 -14.39
CA ILE A 350 -1.49 -10.60 -15.07
C ILE A 350 -0.57 -11.43 -15.96
N ASP A 351 -0.50 -12.71 -15.63
CA ASP A 351 0.02 -13.79 -16.46
C ASP A 351 -0.93 -15.00 -16.36
N ASN A 352 -0.62 -16.09 -17.06
CA ASN A 352 -1.47 -17.27 -17.10
C ASN A 352 -1.74 -17.88 -15.70
N ALA A 353 -0.78 -17.79 -14.78
CA ALA A 353 -0.90 -18.38 -13.44
C ALA A 353 -1.66 -17.46 -12.49
N THR A 354 -1.29 -16.19 -12.45
CA THR A 354 -1.87 -15.16 -11.59
C THR A 354 -3.30 -14.83 -12.01
N LEU A 355 -3.64 -14.83 -13.30
CA LEU A 355 -5.02 -14.56 -13.76
C LEU A 355 -6.03 -15.51 -13.12
N MET A 356 -5.74 -16.82 -13.13
CA MET A 356 -6.64 -17.83 -12.56
C MET A 356 -6.82 -17.66 -11.05
N ILE A 357 -5.76 -17.30 -10.33
CA ILE A 357 -5.83 -17.06 -8.89
C ILE A 357 -6.64 -15.79 -8.60
N ARG A 358 -6.42 -14.73 -9.38
CA ARG A 358 -7.14 -13.45 -9.24
C ARG A 358 -8.64 -13.62 -9.48
N LEU A 359 -9.02 -14.38 -10.51
CA LEU A 359 -10.43 -14.69 -10.81
C LEU A 359 -11.09 -15.54 -9.71
N ASN A 360 -10.34 -16.44 -9.08
CA ASN A 360 -10.86 -17.35 -8.06
C ASN A 360 -10.60 -16.90 -6.61
N LEU A 361 -10.07 -15.69 -6.39
CA LEU A 361 -9.62 -15.26 -5.07
C LEU A 361 -10.76 -15.29 -4.03
N ALA A 362 -11.92 -14.74 -4.38
CA ALA A 362 -13.11 -14.74 -3.51
C ALA A 362 -13.58 -16.18 -3.21
N ASN A 363 -13.72 -17.03 -4.24
CA ASN A 363 -14.07 -18.44 -4.07
C ASN A 363 -13.05 -19.18 -3.20
N GLY A 364 -11.77 -18.84 -3.32
CA GLY A 364 -10.70 -19.38 -2.48
C GLY A 364 -10.88 -19.06 -1.00
N PHE A 365 -11.27 -17.82 -0.66
CA PHE A 365 -11.57 -17.44 0.72
C PHE A 365 -12.80 -18.18 1.27
N ILE A 366 -13.87 -18.26 0.48
CA ILE A 366 -15.09 -19.00 0.86
C ILE A 366 -14.76 -20.47 1.17
N ALA A 367 -14.06 -21.14 0.25
CA ALA A 367 -13.66 -22.54 0.41
C ALA A 367 -12.73 -22.77 1.61
N LEU A 368 -11.88 -21.80 1.97
CA LEU A 368 -11.04 -21.88 3.17
C LEU A 368 -11.86 -21.80 4.46
N SER A 369 -12.96 -21.05 4.47
CA SER A 369 -13.86 -20.94 5.62
C SER A 369 -14.81 -22.12 5.75
N GLU A 370 -15.32 -22.69 4.65
CA GLU A 370 -16.16 -23.89 4.72
C GLU A 370 -15.40 -25.08 5.32
N LYS A 371 -14.13 -25.26 4.91
CA LYS A 371 -13.24 -26.29 5.49
C LYS A 371 -13.00 -26.14 6.98
N ARG A 372 -13.18 -24.93 7.53
CA ARG A 372 -13.11 -24.69 8.98
C ARG A 372 -14.38 -25.21 9.65
N ASN A 373 -15.55 -24.87 9.12
CA ASN A 373 -16.84 -25.27 9.70
C ASN A 373 -17.00 -26.80 9.75
N THR A 374 -16.67 -27.49 8.65
CA THR A 374 -16.75 -28.96 8.61
C THR A 374 -15.81 -29.63 9.63
N LYS A 375 -14.61 -29.07 9.82
CA LYS A 375 -13.64 -29.61 10.78
C LYS A 375 -14.01 -29.30 12.23
N GLN A 376 -14.72 -28.21 12.49
CA GLN A 376 -15.20 -27.86 13.81
C GLN A 376 -16.35 -28.81 14.23
N GLU A 377 -17.23 -29.16 13.30
CA GLU A 377 -18.25 -30.20 13.48
C GLU A 377 -17.62 -31.60 13.71
N ASP A 378 -16.57 -31.95 12.96
CA ASP A 378 -15.84 -33.22 13.15
C ASP A 378 -15.10 -33.27 14.51
N GLN A 379 -14.56 -32.14 15.00
CA GLN A 379 -13.84 -32.06 16.28
C GLN A 379 -14.75 -32.09 17.50
N GLU A 380 -15.96 -31.54 17.43
CA GLU A 380 -16.98 -31.74 18.48
C GLU A 380 -17.44 -33.21 18.58
N THR A 381 -17.14 -34.03 17.56
CA THR A 381 -17.47 -35.46 17.51
C THR A 381 -16.31 -36.38 17.93
N GLN A 382 -15.07 -35.88 18.01
CA GLN A 382 -13.88 -36.66 18.34
C GLN A 382 -12.93 -35.91 19.28
N GLU A 383 -13.18 -36.02 20.59
CA GLU A 383 -12.16 -35.78 21.60
C GLU A 383 -11.13 -36.92 21.58
N LEU A 384 -9.84 -36.52 21.55
CA LEU A 384 -8.59 -37.29 21.65
C LEU A 384 -7.75 -37.23 20.36
N MET A 385 -7.06 -36.10 20.13
CA MET A 385 -5.93 -36.06 19.18
C MET A 385 -4.75 -35.28 19.75
N ASP A 386 -3.55 -35.83 19.55
CA ASP A 386 -2.24 -35.34 19.99
C ASP A 386 -1.98 -33.85 19.65
N GLU A 387 -1.41 -33.12 20.62
CA GLU A 387 -1.02 -31.70 20.51
C GLU A 387 -0.13 -31.39 19.29
N ALA A 388 0.68 -32.37 18.85
CA ALA A 388 1.56 -32.22 17.70
C ALA A 388 0.83 -32.20 16.34
N GLN A 389 -0.31 -32.90 16.21
CA GLN A 389 -1.14 -32.85 15.01
C GLN A 389 -2.06 -31.63 14.99
N ALA A 390 -2.58 -31.21 16.15
CA ALA A 390 -3.32 -29.96 16.30
C ALA A 390 -2.49 -28.74 15.86
N SER A 391 -1.20 -28.70 16.19
CA SER A 391 -0.24 -27.68 15.76
C SER A 391 -0.01 -27.64 14.23
N LYS A 392 -0.02 -28.79 13.56
CA LYS A 392 0.10 -28.87 12.09
C LYS A 392 -1.18 -28.45 11.39
N ILE A 393 -2.34 -28.72 12.00
CA ILE A 393 -3.67 -28.36 11.51
C ILE A 393 -3.94 -26.85 11.68
N ALA A 394 -3.47 -26.24 12.77
CA ALA A 394 -3.51 -24.78 12.99
C ALA A 394 -2.68 -23.97 11.97
N ARG A 395 -1.72 -24.59 11.27
CA ARG A 395 -0.88 -23.94 10.23
C ARG A 395 -1.61 -23.69 8.91
N LEU A 396 -2.75 -24.34 8.68
CA LEU A 396 -3.70 -23.91 7.65
C LEU A 396 -4.56 -22.81 8.28
N GLY A 397 -4.03 -21.58 8.31
CA GLY A 397 -4.62 -20.48 9.06
C GLY A 397 -6.13 -20.36 8.84
N ASN A 398 -6.87 -20.43 9.96
CA ASN A 398 -8.32 -20.32 9.95
C ASN A 398 -8.75 -18.99 9.32
N VAL A 399 -9.61 -19.07 8.31
CA VAL A 399 -10.26 -17.90 7.68
C VAL A 399 -11.69 -17.81 8.21
N LYS A 400 -12.13 -16.63 8.61
CA LYS A 400 -13.53 -16.32 8.88
C LYS A 400 -14.06 -15.38 7.80
N LEU A 401 -15.32 -15.52 7.44
CA LEU A 401 -16.04 -14.56 6.59
C LEU A 401 -17.33 -14.15 7.31
N ASN A 402 -17.77 -12.93 7.06
CA ASN A 402 -19.09 -12.46 7.46
C ASN A 402 -19.84 -11.91 6.24
N PHE A 403 -20.86 -12.66 5.79
CA PHE A 403 -21.71 -12.24 4.68
C PHE A 403 -22.85 -11.29 5.11
N GLN A 404 -23.11 -11.13 6.41
CA GLN A 404 -24.26 -10.37 6.89
C GLN A 404 -24.34 -8.94 6.34
N PRO A 405 -23.25 -8.13 6.34
CA PRO A 405 -23.32 -6.79 5.79
C PRO A 405 -23.70 -6.78 4.30
N LEU A 406 -23.21 -7.76 3.53
CA LEU A 406 -23.54 -7.89 2.13
C LEU A 406 -25.00 -8.32 1.94
N LEU A 407 -25.49 -9.27 2.73
CA LEU A 407 -26.87 -9.75 2.66
C LEU A 407 -27.87 -8.64 3.04
N GLN A 408 -27.60 -7.89 4.11
CA GLN A 408 -28.41 -6.74 4.52
C GLN A 408 -28.54 -5.69 3.41
N THR A 409 -27.49 -5.50 2.60
CA THR A 409 -27.53 -4.60 1.44
C THR A 409 -28.54 -5.06 0.37
N LEU A 410 -28.89 -6.35 0.36
CA LEU A 410 -29.78 -6.97 -0.61
C LEU A 410 -31.20 -7.23 -0.08
N GLU A 411 -31.40 -7.29 1.24
CA GLU A 411 -32.68 -7.67 1.86
C GLU A 411 -33.87 -6.82 1.39
N ASN A 412 -33.65 -5.53 1.12
CA ASN A 412 -34.69 -4.58 0.69
C ASN A 412 -34.76 -4.38 -0.83
N GLN A 413 -34.01 -5.18 -1.62
CA GLN A 413 -33.97 -5.06 -3.08
C GLN A 413 -34.91 -6.07 -3.73
N ASP A 414 -35.59 -5.65 -4.81
CA ASP A 414 -36.41 -6.56 -5.59
C ASP A 414 -35.54 -7.66 -6.21
N LYS A 415 -36.02 -8.91 -6.18
CA LYS A 415 -35.27 -10.10 -6.65
C LYS A 415 -34.82 -9.97 -8.10
N ASP A 416 -35.61 -9.27 -8.92
CA ASP A 416 -35.28 -9.02 -10.33
C ASP A 416 -34.20 -7.94 -10.52
N THR A 417 -33.91 -7.15 -9.47
CA THR A 417 -32.93 -6.03 -9.48
C THR A 417 -31.67 -6.30 -8.66
N ILE A 418 -31.66 -7.33 -7.79
CA ILE A 418 -30.50 -7.71 -6.95
C ILE A 418 -29.19 -7.78 -7.77
N PHE A 419 -29.24 -8.39 -8.95
CA PHE A 419 -28.06 -8.51 -9.80
C PHE A 419 -27.59 -7.16 -10.35
N GLU A 420 -28.51 -6.28 -10.73
CA GLU A 420 -28.18 -4.94 -11.19
C GLU A 420 -27.56 -4.12 -10.05
N THR A 421 -28.14 -4.19 -8.86
CA THR A 421 -27.61 -3.56 -7.63
C THR A 421 -26.21 -4.08 -7.30
N LEU A 422 -26.00 -5.40 -7.30
CA LEU A 422 -24.68 -6.00 -7.10
C LEU A 422 -23.69 -5.60 -8.19
N SER A 423 -24.12 -5.48 -9.44
CA SER A 423 -23.25 -5.06 -10.54
C SER A 423 -22.78 -3.61 -10.36
N HIS A 424 -23.67 -2.71 -9.91
CA HIS A 424 -23.33 -1.33 -9.62
C HIS A 424 -22.42 -1.18 -8.41
N PHE A 425 -22.57 -2.06 -7.43
CA PHE A 425 -21.74 -2.10 -6.24
C PHE A 425 -20.34 -2.66 -6.54
N LEU A 426 -20.27 -3.87 -7.10
CA LEU A 426 -19.02 -4.62 -7.28
C LEU A 426 -18.17 -4.10 -8.44
N LEU A 427 -18.79 -3.49 -9.46
CA LEU A 427 -18.13 -3.24 -10.73
C LEU A 427 -18.23 -1.77 -11.13
N GLN A 428 -17.09 -1.23 -11.54
CA GLN A 428 -17.00 0.12 -12.09
C GLN A 428 -17.50 0.20 -13.54
N PRO A 429 -17.09 -0.71 -14.46
CA PRO A 429 -17.65 -0.71 -15.81
C PRO A 429 -19.05 -1.35 -15.79
N GLN A 430 -19.97 -0.76 -16.55
CA GLN A 430 -21.20 -1.45 -16.89
C GLN A 430 -20.87 -2.66 -17.77
N LEU A 431 -21.27 -3.83 -17.31
CA LEU A 431 -21.20 -5.02 -18.12
C LEU A 431 -22.31 -4.98 -19.16
N ARG A 432 -21.93 -5.25 -20.41
CA ARG A 432 -22.90 -5.51 -21.49
C ARG A 432 -23.41 -6.93 -21.31
N TRP A 433 -24.47 -7.10 -20.53
CA TRP A 433 -25.09 -8.41 -20.29
C TRP A 433 -26.28 -8.70 -21.22
N ASN A 434 -26.54 -9.98 -21.46
CA ASN A 434 -27.80 -10.50 -21.97
C ASN A 434 -28.43 -11.39 -20.89
N LYS A 435 -29.69 -11.13 -20.50
CA LYS A 435 -30.43 -11.89 -19.47
C LYS A 435 -30.44 -13.42 -19.71
N LYS A 436 -30.33 -13.88 -20.97
CA LYS A 436 -30.28 -15.32 -21.32
C LYS A 436 -29.06 -16.07 -20.78
N THR A 437 -27.95 -15.38 -20.50
CA THR A 437 -26.71 -16.03 -20.05
C THR A 437 -26.79 -16.43 -18.56
N LEU A 438 -27.61 -15.76 -17.75
CA LEU A 438 -27.72 -16.01 -16.31
C LEU A 438 -28.52 -17.28 -15.97
N SER A 439 -29.57 -17.60 -16.74
CA SER A 439 -30.44 -18.74 -16.46
C SER A 439 -29.74 -20.10 -16.63
N HIS A 440 -28.66 -20.16 -17.41
CA HIS A 440 -27.87 -21.39 -17.60
C HIS A 440 -26.66 -21.52 -16.67
N THR A 441 -26.11 -20.41 -16.17
CA THR A 441 -24.84 -20.43 -15.41
C THR A 441 -25.04 -20.29 -13.90
N PHE A 442 -26.15 -19.70 -13.44
CA PHE A 442 -26.42 -19.49 -12.02
C PHE A 442 -27.38 -20.52 -11.40
N GLN A 443 -27.21 -21.81 -11.70
CA GLN A 443 -27.62 -22.87 -10.76
C GLN A 443 -26.61 -22.93 -9.59
N ILE A 444 -26.41 -21.82 -8.87
CA ILE A 444 -25.49 -21.76 -7.74
C ILE A 444 -26.24 -22.24 -6.48
N PRO A 445 -25.73 -23.26 -5.75
CA PRO A 445 -26.33 -23.75 -4.50
C PRO A 445 -26.41 -22.72 -3.37
N VAL A 446 -25.73 -21.58 -3.49
CA VAL A 446 -25.65 -20.52 -2.45
C VAL A 446 -27.00 -19.88 -2.14
N MET A 447 -27.98 -19.91 -3.06
CA MET A 447 -29.35 -19.50 -2.70
C MET A 447 -30.09 -20.51 -1.80
N LYS A 448 -29.65 -21.78 -1.70
CA LYS A 448 -30.25 -22.75 -0.78
C LYS A 448 -29.79 -22.58 0.66
N THR A 449 -28.63 -21.96 0.90
CA THR A 449 -28.16 -21.60 2.26
C THR A 449 -28.78 -20.31 2.77
N ILE A 450 -29.31 -19.45 1.89
CA ILE A 450 -29.99 -18.19 2.26
C ILE A 450 -31.47 -18.44 2.69
N SER A 451 -31.99 -19.65 2.51
CA SER A 451 -33.40 -19.98 2.72
C SER A 451 -33.67 -21.01 3.82
N ARG A 452 -32.86 -21.08 4.89
CA ARG A 452 -33.26 -21.83 6.10
C ARG A 452 -33.29 -20.88 7.30
N PRO A 453 -34.44 -20.80 8.01
CA PRO A 453 -34.61 -19.97 9.20
C PRO A 453 -33.72 -20.42 10.35
#